data_AF-A0A848UDD7-F1
#
_entry.id   AF-A0A848UDD7-F1
#
_cell.length_a   1.000
_cell.length_b   1.000
_cell.length_c   1.000
_cell.angle_alpha   90.00
_cell.angle_beta   90.00
_cell.angle_gamma   90.00
#
_symmetry.space_group_name_H-M   'P 1'
#
loop_
_entity.id
_entity.type
_entity.pdbx_description
1 polymer ?
#
loop_
_entity_poly.entity_id
_entity_poly.type
_entity_poly.pdbx_seq_one_letter_code
_entity_poly.pdbx_strand_id
1 'polypeptide(L)'
;VLPAGGADDPIDVVVDLDGVRLVALDTTIPGSHEGRLTEAQLTWLDARLAEAPDVPTIVAQHHPPVASGVRSMDDACGFADGGAEADVLRRHSHVEAVLSGHLHRAFHRRCAGTISTTAPSTACQLELRLNGGDTTYSSEPTGFLLHDWRPGVGLVTHVVPTGSFDTWSPPWAG
;
A
#
# COMPACT_ATOMS: atom_id res chain seq x y z
N VAL A 1 -4.23 17.32 13.67
CA VAL A 1 -5.59 16.95 14.10
C VAL A 1 -6.25 16.31 12.90
N LEU A 2 -6.53 15.00 12.93
CA LEU A 2 -7.24 14.34 11.83
C LEU A 2 -8.65 14.96 11.73
N PRO A 3 -9.16 15.26 10.53
CA PRO A 3 -10.50 15.81 10.39
C PRO A 3 -11.52 14.80 10.92
N ALA A 4 -12.50 15.29 11.69
CA ALA A 4 -13.64 14.49 12.10
C ALA A 4 -14.60 14.37 10.91
N GLY A 5 -14.49 13.28 10.15
CA GLY A 5 -15.59 12.82 9.30
C GLY A 5 -16.78 12.39 10.16
N GLY A 6 -17.99 12.39 9.60
CA GLY A 6 -19.11 11.67 10.22
C GLY A 6 -18.73 10.21 10.44
N ALA A 7 -19.45 9.48 11.29
CA ALA A 7 -19.09 8.12 11.71
C ALA A 7 -18.87 7.12 10.55
N ASP A 8 -19.33 7.45 9.33
CA ASP A 8 -19.21 6.64 8.11
C ASP A 8 -18.57 7.40 6.91
N ASP A 9 -18.05 8.62 7.10
CA ASP A 9 -17.36 9.35 6.03
C ASP A 9 -15.91 8.84 5.87
N PRO A 10 -15.40 8.70 4.63
CA PRO A 10 -14.04 8.25 4.40
C PRO A 10 -13.01 9.21 5.01
N ILE A 11 -11.99 8.65 5.64
CA ILE A 11 -10.89 9.42 6.25
C ILE A 11 -9.72 9.53 5.26
N ASP A 12 -9.74 10.61 4.46
CA ASP A 12 -8.64 10.95 3.56
C ASP A 12 -7.80 12.10 4.13
N VAL A 13 -6.48 11.98 4.10
CA VAL A 13 -5.57 12.98 4.70
C VAL A 13 -4.29 13.14 3.91
N VAL A 14 -3.79 14.38 3.91
CA VAL A 14 -2.45 14.71 3.46
C VAL A 14 -1.56 15.00 4.66
N VAL A 15 -0.36 14.44 4.65
CA VAL A 15 0.69 14.75 5.62
C VAL A 15 1.95 15.15 4.87
N ASP A 16 2.39 16.39 5.07
CA ASP A 16 3.67 16.86 4.56
C ASP A 16 4.78 16.50 5.55
N LEU A 17 5.81 15.80 5.06
CA LEU A 17 7.00 15.41 5.81
C LEU A 17 8.23 16.11 5.21
N ASP A 18 9.38 16.01 5.88
CA ASP A 18 10.62 16.59 5.37
C ASP A 18 11.06 15.87 4.09
N GLY A 19 10.92 16.55 2.95
CA GLY A 19 11.34 16.06 1.64
C GLY A 19 10.42 15.04 0.94
N VAL A 20 9.28 14.66 1.54
CA VAL A 20 8.29 13.76 0.95
C VAL A 20 6.88 14.08 1.46
N ARG A 21 5.86 13.79 0.66
CA ARG A 21 4.46 13.95 1.03
C ARG A 21 3.77 12.60 1.13
N LEU A 22 2.85 12.45 2.07
CA LEU A 22 2.00 11.26 2.21
C LEU A 22 0.55 11.65 1.95
N VAL A 23 -0.11 10.93 1.05
CA VAL A 23 -1.56 11.01 0.83
C VAL A 23 -2.15 9.68 1.28
N ALA A 24 -2.92 9.69 2.37
CA ALA A 24 -3.61 8.51 2.86
C ALA A 24 -5.08 8.54 2.43
N LEU A 25 -5.57 7.42 1.93
CA LEU A 25 -6.94 7.23 1.45
C LEU A 25 -7.66 6.14 2.23
N ASP A 26 -8.91 6.40 2.59
CA ASP A 26 -9.81 5.38 3.08
C ASP A 26 -10.48 4.67 1.90
N THR A 27 -10.23 3.38 1.79
CA THR A 27 -10.75 2.53 0.71
C THR A 27 -11.82 1.56 1.21
N THR A 28 -12.19 1.65 2.49
CA THR A 28 -13.13 0.72 3.10
C THR A 28 -14.56 1.00 2.66
N ILE A 29 -15.35 -0.06 2.55
CA ILE A 29 -16.78 0.00 2.31
C ILE A 29 -17.45 -0.58 3.55
N PRO A 30 -18.31 0.19 4.26
CA PRO A 30 -19.02 -0.34 5.41
C PRO A 30 -19.75 -1.66 5.09
N GLY A 31 -19.39 -2.73 5.81
CA GLY A 31 -19.99 -4.06 5.66
C GLY A 31 -19.45 -4.91 4.50
N SER A 32 -18.42 -4.47 3.77
CA SER A 32 -17.75 -5.25 2.72
C SER A 32 -16.26 -5.45 2.99
N HIS A 33 -15.72 -6.53 2.43
CA HIS A 33 -14.28 -6.80 2.41
C HIS A 33 -13.59 -6.27 1.15
N GLU A 34 -14.37 -5.86 0.16
CA GLU A 34 -13.86 -5.19 -1.04
C GLU A 34 -13.47 -3.76 -0.72
N GLY A 35 -12.58 -3.21 -1.55
CA GLY A 35 -12.22 -1.81 -1.49
C GLY A 35 -12.72 -1.02 -2.69
N ARG A 36 -12.99 0.27 -2.46
CA ARG A 36 -13.35 1.22 -3.52
C ARG A 36 -12.86 2.63 -3.21
N LEU A 37 -12.80 3.47 -4.23
CA LEU A 37 -12.69 4.92 -4.06
C LEU A 37 -13.88 5.57 -4.76
N THR A 38 -14.56 6.47 -4.06
CA THR A 38 -15.64 7.23 -4.71
C THR A 38 -15.07 8.22 -5.75
N GLU A 39 -15.90 8.63 -6.71
CA GLU A 39 -15.52 9.68 -7.69
C GLU A 39 -15.04 10.96 -7.00
N ALA A 40 -15.63 11.30 -5.85
CA ALA A 40 -15.22 12.44 -5.04
C ALA A 40 -13.80 12.26 -4.47
N GLN A 41 -13.46 11.06 -3.99
CA GLN A 41 -12.11 10.75 -3.51
C GLN A 41 -11.09 10.73 -4.65
N LEU A 42 -11.44 10.22 -5.83
CA LEU A 42 -10.56 10.26 -7.01
C LEU A 42 -10.31 11.70 -7.48
N THR A 43 -11.35 12.53 -7.50
CA THR A 43 -11.23 13.97 -7.80
C THR A 43 -10.38 14.67 -6.74
N TRP A 44 -10.59 14.34 -5.47
CA TRP A 44 -9.81 14.87 -4.37
C TRP A 44 -8.34 14.47 -4.47
N LEU A 45 -8.04 13.19 -4.74
CA LEU A 45 -6.68 12.67 -4.92
C LEU A 45 -5.95 13.41 -6.03
N ASP A 46 -6.58 13.55 -7.21
CA ASP A 46 -6.01 14.28 -8.34
C ASP A 46 -5.67 15.73 -7.97
N ALA A 47 -6.59 16.41 -7.28
CA ALA A 47 -6.40 17.78 -6.84
C ALA A 47 -5.28 17.88 -5.79
N ARG A 48 -5.20 16.96 -4.83
CA ARG A 48 -4.10 16.95 -3.84
C ARG A 48 -2.78 16.73 -4.52
N LEU A 49 -2.65 15.73 -5.40
CA LEU A 49 -1.39 15.45 -6.10
C LEU A 49 -0.92 16.64 -6.95
N ALA A 50 -1.83 17.40 -7.54
CA ALA A 50 -1.54 18.60 -8.33
C ALA A 50 -1.05 19.81 -7.51
N GLU A 51 -1.24 19.84 -6.18
CA GLU A 51 -0.79 20.96 -5.33
C GLU A 51 0.73 21.04 -5.16
N ALA A 52 1.41 19.90 -5.27
CA ALA A 52 2.85 19.79 -5.03
C ALA A 52 3.51 18.88 -6.09
N PRO A 53 3.47 19.25 -7.39
CA PRO A 53 3.94 18.40 -8.47
C PRO A 53 5.46 18.13 -8.45
N ASP A 54 6.22 18.98 -7.75
CA ASP A 54 7.68 18.87 -7.62
C ASP A 54 8.11 18.15 -6.32
N VAL A 55 7.16 17.70 -5.49
CA VAL A 55 7.44 17.03 -4.21
C VAL A 55 7.12 15.54 -4.34
N PRO A 56 8.09 14.63 -4.14
CA PRO A 56 7.84 13.21 -4.14
C PRO A 56 6.70 12.83 -3.19
N THR A 57 5.75 12.04 -3.68
CA THR A 57 4.54 11.70 -2.93
C THR A 57 4.36 10.19 -2.82
N ILE A 58 4.03 9.72 -1.62
CA ILE A 58 3.63 8.35 -1.34
C ILE A 58 2.13 8.34 -1.14
N VAL A 59 1.43 7.42 -1.79
CA VAL A 59 0.01 7.15 -1.51
C VAL A 59 -0.08 5.95 -0.57
N ALA A 60 -0.89 6.02 0.48
CA ALA A 60 -1.13 4.91 1.40
C ALA A 60 -2.62 4.60 1.50
N GLN A 61 -2.97 3.32 1.47
CA GLN A 61 -4.35 2.85 1.53
C GLN A 61 -4.42 1.42 2.09
N HIS A 62 -5.62 0.91 2.36
CA HIS A 62 -5.78 -0.47 2.84
C HIS A 62 -5.66 -1.48 1.69
N HIS A 63 -6.49 -1.31 0.65
CA HIS A 63 -6.59 -2.25 -0.47
C HIS A 63 -5.51 -1.95 -1.54
N PRO A 64 -4.85 -2.95 -2.13
CA PRO A 64 -3.92 -2.71 -3.25
C PRO A 64 -4.70 -2.36 -4.53
N PRO A 65 -4.28 -1.34 -5.31
CA PRO A 65 -4.95 -0.99 -6.58
C PRO A 65 -4.64 -1.97 -7.72
N VAL A 66 -4.10 -3.14 -7.40
CA VAL A 66 -3.60 -4.12 -8.34
C VAL A 66 -3.90 -5.53 -7.84
N ALA A 67 -4.28 -6.40 -8.77
CA ALA A 67 -4.38 -7.83 -8.50
C ALA A 67 -3.03 -8.41 -8.05
N SER A 68 -3.07 -9.22 -6.99
CA SER A 68 -1.92 -9.89 -6.38
C SER A 68 -1.51 -11.16 -7.12
N GLY A 69 -2.43 -11.76 -7.88
CA GLY A 69 -2.27 -13.07 -8.50
C GLY A 69 -2.75 -14.22 -7.60
N VAL A 70 -3.07 -13.97 -6.32
CA VAL A 70 -3.77 -14.93 -5.47
C VAL A 70 -5.27 -14.80 -5.74
N ARG A 71 -5.73 -15.56 -6.73
CA ARG A 71 -7.09 -15.46 -7.29
C ARG A 71 -8.21 -15.46 -6.24
N SER A 72 -8.10 -16.32 -5.22
CA SER A 72 -9.13 -16.41 -4.18
C SER A 72 -9.30 -15.12 -3.37
N MET A 73 -8.23 -14.32 -3.23
CA MET A 73 -8.29 -12.99 -2.59
C MET A 73 -8.69 -11.91 -3.59
N ASP A 74 -8.10 -11.94 -4.79
CA ASP A 74 -8.39 -10.95 -5.83
C ASP A 74 -9.89 -10.96 -6.22
N ASP A 75 -10.51 -12.14 -6.30
CA ASP A 75 -11.92 -12.31 -6.68
C ASP A 75 -12.89 -12.00 -5.53
N ALA A 76 -12.50 -12.26 -4.27
CA ALA A 76 -13.40 -12.14 -3.12
C ALA A 76 -13.35 -10.79 -2.40
N CYS A 77 -12.19 -10.13 -2.44
CA CYS A 77 -11.91 -8.91 -1.66
C CYS A 77 -11.07 -7.90 -2.46
N GLY A 78 -11.12 -7.98 -3.79
CA GLY A 78 -10.36 -7.10 -4.67
C GLY A 78 -10.73 -5.62 -4.53
N PHE A 79 -9.94 -4.79 -5.21
CA PHE A 79 -10.18 -3.35 -5.30
C PHE A 79 -10.82 -3.01 -6.65
N ALA A 80 -12.12 -2.72 -6.64
CA ALA A 80 -12.92 -2.57 -7.86
C ALA A 80 -12.43 -1.41 -8.75
N ASP A 81 -11.95 -0.32 -8.13
CA ASP A 81 -11.59 0.92 -8.81
C ASP A 81 -10.10 1.05 -9.17
N GLY A 82 -9.36 -0.06 -9.17
CA GLY A 82 -7.91 -0.03 -9.46
C GLY A 82 -7.56 0.62 -10.80
N GLY A 83 -8.46 0.53 -11.79
CA GLY A 83 -8.31 1.23 -13.07
C GLY A 83 -8.44 2.74 -12.95
N ALA A 84 -9.46 3.23 -12.23
CA ALA A 84 -9.73 4.65 -12.07
C ALA A 84 -8.67 5.35 -11.22
N GLU A 85 -8.21 4.72 -10.14
CA GLU A 85 -7.07 5.23 -9.37
C GLU A 85 -5.81 5.25 -10.24
N ALA A 86 -5.54 4.19 -10.99
CA ALA A 86 -4.39 4.15 -11.89
C ALA A 86 -4.44 5.24 -12.97
N ASP A 87 -5.63 5.66 -13.42
CA ASP A 87 -5.79 6.78 -14.35
C ASP A 87 -5.39 8.11 -13.71
N VAL A 88 -5.71 8.32 -12.42
CA VAL A 88 -5.24 9.48 -11.64
C VAL A 88 -3.73 9.44 -11.49
N LEU A 89 -3.19 8.35 -10.95
CA LEU A 89 -1.77 8.21 -10.64
C LEU A 89 -0.88 8.39 -11.88
N ARG A 90 -1.32 7.94 -13.08
CA ARG A 90 -0.56 8.10 -14.33
C ARG A 90 -0.28 9.56 -14.72
N ARG A 91 -1.07 10.52 -14.21
CA ARG A 91 -0.87 11.95 -14.49
C ARG A 91 0.17 12.61 -13.58
N HIS A 92 0.58 11.91 -12.52
CA HIS A 92 1.39 12.45 -11.43
C HIS A 92 2.68 11.64 -11.28
N SER A 93 3.66 11.92 -12.13
CA SER A 93 4.92 11.15 -12.19
C SER A 93 5.79 11.25 -10.93
N HIS A 94 5.51 12.21 -10.04
CA HIS A 94 6.14 12.38 -8.73
C HIS A 94 5.60 11.42 -7.66
N VAL A 95 4.63 10.55 -7.99
CA VAL A 95 4.18 9.50 -7.07
C VAL A 95 5.20 8.34 -7.04
N GLU A 96 5.87 8.19 -5.91
CA GLU A 96 6.97 7.25 -5.68
C GLU A 96 6.49 5.81 -5.44
N ALA A 97 5.37 5.65 -4.72
CA ALA A 97 4.78 4.35 -4.43
C ALA A 97 3.33 4.47 -3.96
N VAL A 98 2.57 3.37 -4.13
CA VAL A 98 1.32 3.11 -3.42
C VAL A 98 1.57 2.02 -2.39
N LEU A 99 1.40 2.35 -1.11
CA LEU A 99 1.56 1.43 0.01
C LEU A 99 0.20 0.87 0.43
N SER A 100 0.15 -0.44 0.60
CA SER A 100 -1.10 -1.16 0.90
C SER A 100 -0.94 -2.25 1.95
N GLY A 101 -2.07 -2.70 2.49
CA GLY A 101 -2.17 -3.87 3.36
C GLY A 101 -3.08 -4.92 2.72
N HIS A 102 -4.12 -5.32 3.46
CA HIS A 102 -5.20 -6.22 3.05
C HIS A 102 -4.80 -7.68 2.80
N LEU A 103 -3.80 -7.94 1.96
CA LEU A 103 -3.48 -9.31 1.52
C LEU A 103 -2.82 -10.17 2.60
N HIS A 104 -2.32 -9.57 3.68
CA HIS A 104 -1.54 -10.27 4.70
C HIS A 104 -0.33 -11.01 4.11
N ARG A 105 0.30 -10.42 3.10
CA ARG A 105 1.56 -10.91 2.50
C ARG A 105 2.25 -9.75 1.81
N ALA A 106 3.57 -9.71 1.93
CA ALA A 106 4.39 -8.81 1.13
C ALA A 106 4.34 -9.20 -0.36
N PHE A 107 3.92 -8.28 -1.21
CA PHE A 107 4.08 -8.39 -2.66
C PHE A 107 4.25 -7.01 -3.29
N HIS A 108 4.79 -6.99 -4.51
CA HIS A 108 5.03 -5.75 -5.23
C HIS A 108 4.63 -5.91 -6.69
N ARG A 109 4.01 -4.88 -7.24
CA ARG A 109 3.65 -4.84 -8.66
C ARG A 109 3.70 -3.41 -9.19
N ARG A 110 4.23 -3.23 -10.39
CA ARG A 110 4.17 -1.93 -11.09
C ARG A 110 2.72 -1.54 -11.37
N CYS A 111 2.38 -0.29 -11.09
CA CYS A 111 1.07 0.29 -11.37
C CYS A 111 1.24 1.74 -11.81
N ALA A 112 0.54 2.17 -12.87
CA ALA A 112 0.38 3.59 -13.19
C ALA A 112 1.67 4.45 -13.30
N GLY A 113 2.81 3.86 -13.68
CA GLY A 113 4.10 4.57 -13.72
C GLY A 113 4.93 4.47 -12.43
N THR A 114 4.35 3.95 -11.36
CA THR A 114 4.94 3.74 -10.03
C THR A 114 4.91 2.26 -9.61
N ILE A 115 5.11 1.98 -8.32
CA ILE A 115 5.03 0.64 -7.71
C ILE A 115 3.96 0.59 -6.61
N SER A 116 3.11 -0.42 -6.65
CA SER A 116 2.26 -0.81 -5.52
C SER A 116 3.01 -1.84 -4.68
N THR A 117 3.04 -1.61 -3.37
CA THR A 117 3.77 -2.41 -2.38
C THR A 117 2.84 -2.73 -1.22
N THR A 118 2.64 -4.02 -0.97
CA THR A 118 1.83 -4.50 0.14
C THR A 118 2.69 -4.97 1.30
N ALA A 119 2.28 -4.67 2.52
CA ALA A 119 2.94 -5.11 3.73
C ALA A 119 2.60 -6.56 4.10
N PRO A 120 3.53 -7.32 4.72
CA PRO A 120 3.17 -8.53 5.43
C PRO A 120 2.27 -8.20 6.62
N SER A 121 1.56 -9.19 7.12
CA SER A 121 0.75 -9.02 8.34
C SER A 121 1.58 -9.24 9.60
N THR A 122 1.19 -8.58 10.68
CA THR A 122 1.78 -8.73 12.00
C THR A 122 1.21 -9.94 12.77
N ALA A 123 0.17 -10.60 12.25
CA ALA A 123 -0.55 -11.67 12.96
C ALA A 123 -0.51 -13.04 12.23
N CYS A 124 -0.81 -13.06 10.93
CA CYS A 124 -0.86 -14.30 10.13
C CYS A 124 -0.54 -13.96 8.69
N GLN A 125 0.14 -14.85 7.96
CA GLN A 125 0.31 -14.64 6.53
C GLN A 125 -0.77 -15.41 5.76
N LEU A 126 -1.32 -14.81 4.71
CA LEU A 126 -2.04 -15.56 3.68
C LEU A 126 -1.12 -16.67 3.14
N GLU A 127 -1.60 -17.82 2.69
CA GLU A 127 -0.77 -18.83 2.00
C GLU A 127 -0.59 -18.48 0.51
N LEU A 128 0.61 -18.66 -0.07
CA LEU A 128 0.85 -18.30 -1.47
C LEU A 128 0.30 -19.38 -2.42
N ARG A 129 -0.91 -19.17 -2.92
CA ARG A 129 -1.59 -20.11 -3.84
C ARG A 129 -1.92 -19.43 -5.18
N LEU A 130 -0.99 -19.49 -6.13
CA LEU A 130 -1.15 -18.87 -7.46
C LEU A 130 -2.01 -19.69 -8.43
N ASN A 131 -2.12 -21.00 -8.20
CA ASN A 131 -2.85 -21.93 -9.07
C ASN A 131 -4.29 -22.17 -8.61
N GLY A 132 -4.85 -21.26 -7.79
CA GLY A 132 -6.19 -21.36 -7.21
C GLY A 132 -6.27 -22.24 -5.95
N GLY A 133 -7.50 -22.49 -5.52
CA GLY A 133 -7.82 -23.14 -4.25
C GLY A 133 -8.42 -22.16 -3.25
N ASP A 134 -8.78 -22.67 -2.07
CA ASP A 134 -9.35 -21.86 -1.00
C ASP A 134 -8.30 -20.92 -0.38
N THR A 135 -8.79 -19.79 0.13
CA THR A 135 -8.01 -18.85 0.95
C THR A 135 -7.65 -19.51 2.28
N THR A 136 -6.35 -19.71 2.49
CA THR A 136 -5.76 -20.31 3.68
C THR A 136 -4.67 -19.40 4.25
N TYR A 137 -4.33 -19.58 5.53
CA TYR A 137 -3.28 -18.81 6.21
C TYR A 137 -2.19 -19.76 6.70
N SER A 138 -0.93 -19.28 6.68
CA SER A 138 0.24 -20.02 7.09
C SER A 138 0.90 -19.40 8.33
N SER A 139 1.83 -20.15 8.94
CA SER A 139 2.71 -19.68 10.01
C SER A 139 4.05 -19.16 9.46
N GLU A 140 4.08 -18.68 8.21
CA GLU A 140 5.20 -17.87 7.72
C GLU A 140 5.49 -16.73 8.71
N PRO A 141 6.76 -16.31 8.88
CA PRO A 141 7.10 -15.22 9.79
C PRO A 141 6.24 -13.98 9.54
N THR A 142 5.67 -13.45 10.60
CA THR A 142 5.00 -12.14 10.57
C THR A 142 6.03 -11.04 10.35
N GLY A 143 5.59 -9.83 10.02
CA GLY A 143 6.52 -8.73 9.78
C GLY A 143 5.84 -7.39 9.58
N PHE A 144 6.64 -6.40 9.21
CA PHE A 144 6.20 -5.07 8.81
C PHE A 144 7.12 -4.52 7.70
N LEU A 145 6.69 -3.43 7.06
CA LEU A 145 7.55 -2.68 6.16
C LEU A 145 8.18 -1.50 6.90
N LEU A 146 9.49 -1.33 6.74
CA LEU A 146 10.21 -0.12 7.16
C LEU A 146 10.54 0.71 5.93
N HIS A 147 9.99 1.91 5.87
CA HIS A 147 10.19 2.88 4.80
C HIS A 147 11.22 3.92 5.23
N ASP A 148 12.34 3.99 4.52
CA ASP A 148 13.40 4.96 4.73
C ASP A 148 13.44 5.92 3.54
N TRP A 149 13.00 7.16 3.76
CA TRP A 149 13.02 8.21 2.77
C TRP A 149 14.32 9.02 2.90
N ARG A 150 15.04 9.17 1.79
CA ARG A 150 16.30 9.92 1.74
C ARG A 150 16.27 10.93 0.59
N PRO A 151 16.34 12.25 0.86
CA PRO A 151 16.41 13.26 -0.20
C PRO A 151 17.53 12.96 -1.21
N GLY A 152 17.18 12.99 -2.51
CA GLY A 152 18.11 12.70 -3.62
C GLY A 152 18.41 11.22 -3.87
N VAL A 153 17.97 10.30 -3.00
CA VAL A 153 18.08 8.85 -3.19
C VAL A 153 16.71 8.22 -3.46
N GLY A 154 15.65 8.69 -2.79
CA GLY A 154 14.29 8.21 -2.93
C GLY A 154 13.85 7.27 -1.80
N LEU A 155 12.77 6.53 -2.05
CA LEU A 155 12.16 5.62 -1.09
C LEU A 155 12.86 4.26 -1.08
N VAL A 156 13.41 3.86 0.07
CA VAL A 156 13.87 2.49 0.33
C VAL A 156 12.85 1.79 1.22
N THR A 157 12.42 0.58 0.85
CA THR A 157 11.47 -0.21 1.64
C THR A 157 12.09 -1.55 2.02
N HIS A 158 12.17 -1.82 3.31
CA HIS A 158 12.64 -3.09 3.87
C HIS A 158 11.46 -3.92 4.36
N VAL A 159 11.44 -5.21 3.99
CA VAL A 159 10.54 -6.19 4.61
C VAL A 159 11.23 -6.71 5.87
N VAL A 160 10.66 -6.43 7.04
CA VAL A 160 11.25 -6.78 8.33
C VAL A 160 10.43 -7.90 8.97
N PRO A 161 10.94 -9.14 9.02
CA PRO A 161 10.27 -10.21 9.75
C PRO A 161 10.36 -9.96 11.26
N THR A 162 9.29 -10.28 11.98
CA THR A 162 9.24 -10.29 13.44
C THR A 162 9.46 -11.70 13.96
N GLY A 163 10.32 -11.84 14.96
CA GLY A 163 10.71 -13.12 15.51
C GLY A 163 12.10 -13.07 16.14
N SER A 164 12.56 -14.21 16.65
CA SER A 164 13.94 -14.37 17.09
C SER A 164 14.73 -15.06 15.98
N PHE A 165 15.83 -14.43 15.56
CA PHE A 165 16.71 -14.93 14.51
C PHE A 165 18.16 -14.82 14.97
N ASP A 166 18.96 -15.82 14.64
CA ASP A 166 20.39 -15.79 14.95
C ASP A 166 21.12 -14.77 14.08
N THR A 167 22.08 -14.07 14.67
CA THR A 167 22.97 -13.16 13.95
C THR A 167 24.35 -13.79 13.81
N TRP A 168 24.95 -13.62 12.63
CA TRP A 168 26.36 -13.94 12.43
C TRP A 168 27.09 -12.73 11.84
N SER A 169 28.40 -12.67 12.05
CA SER A 169 29.28 -11.75 11.35
C SER A 169 30.10 -12.57 10.35
N PRO A 170 30.00 -12.28 9.03
CA PRO A 170 30.84 -12.98 8.07
C PRO A 170 32.31 -12.54 8.24
N PRO A 171 33.30 -13.39 7.90
CA PRO A 171 34.71 -13.11 8.15
C PRO A 171 35.26 -11.82 7.51
N TRP A 172 34.59 -11.29 6.49
CA TRP A 172 34.97 -10.07 5.78
C TRP A 172 34.44 -8.77 6.40
N ALA A 173 33.55 -8.85 7.40
CA ALA A 173 32.88 -7.69 7.98
C ALA A 173 33.60 -7.11 9.22
N GLY A 174 34.92 -7.29 9.31
CA GLY A 174 35.78 -6.78 10.39
C GLY A 174 36.72 -5.68 9.92
#